data_AF-A0A367IG99-F1
#
_entry.id   AF-A0A367IG99-F1
#
_cell.length_a   1.000
_cell.length_b   1.000
_cell.length_c   1.000
_cell.angle_alpha   90.00
_cell.angle_beta   90.00
_cell.angle_gamma   90.00
#
_symmetry.space_group_name_H-M   'P 1'
#
loop_
_entity.id
_entity.type
_entity.pdbx_description
1 polymer ?
#
loop_
_entity_poly.entity_id
_entity_poly.type
_entity_poly.pdbx_seq_one_letter_code
_entity_poly.pdbx_strand_id
1 'polypeptide(L)'
;MNRSAIVFLICITLILAPGSSVANPGGNGDGDRDYSCGGSCHGDPALSMPSDATIEITTGNEAFSGQAVAIHVTIEDISTPSNIIGIFILGSLNGNSDTPEDHGWHLIQDPNGGSSNYIETKAPSSGSVTVTWVLLSPANSGSHSLYAEIHHGSYAGDKAYSGVSEKFEVIVQDVPEGLPGLANDWIAPSFRVSGDSSLLSISTRNSTDISVEWMLDGEWNPTSVESVCIEETEDFCNDWEVSIPATMGEANILYRVTTYNGTFAVEQPWLKMGTAPPPFEGDVWSARAHSFAFALLIISFLVTLQARLYPSIERDILDQTQIVASSEMIRSEENPGWLWNPESQEWIEDPEYNGGDE
;
A
#
# COMPACT_ATOMS: atom_id res chain seq x y z
N MET A 1 18.05 -20.85 30.79
CA MET A 1 17.46 -20.82 29.43
C MET A 1 18.60 -20.70 28.44
N ASN A 2 18.71 -21.61 27.46
CA ASN A 2 19.84 -21.59 26.51
C ASN A 2 19.82 -20.29 25.71
N ARG A 3 21.00 -19.71 25.42
CA ARG A 3 21.14 -18.46 24.64
C ARG A 3 20.36 -18.50 23.32
N SER A 4 20.32 -19.67 22.68
CA SER A 4 19.53 -19.93 21.47
C SER A 4 18.02 -19.81 21.68
N ALA A 5 17.50 -20.25 22.82
CA ALA A 5 16.08 -20.12 23.16
C ALA A 5 15.68 -18.66 23.42
N ILE A 6 16.58 -17.85 24.00
CA ILE A 6 16.35 -16.42 24.24
C ILE A 6 16.28 -15.66 22.90
N VAL A 7 17.22 -15.92 21.99
CA VAL A 7 17.23 -15.29 20.66
C VAL A 7 15.98 -15.65 19.87
N PHE A 8 15.56 -16.92 19.90
CA PHE A 8 14.36 -17.38 19.21
C PHE A 8 13.08 -16.73 19.77
N LEU A 9 13.00 -16.60 21.09
CA LEU A 9 11.86 -15.95 21.76
C LEU A 9 11.78 -14.45 21.41
N ILE A 10 12.93 -13.75 21.38
CA ILE A 10 13.01 -12.33 21.01
C ILE A 10 12.55 -12.12 19.55
N CYS A 11 13.01 -12.96 18.62
CA CYS A 11 12.57 -12.91 17.23
C CYS A 11 11.06 -13.16 17.11
N ILE A 12 10.53 -14.16 17.82
CA ILE A 12 9.09 -14.46 17.85
C ILE A 12 8.27 -13.29 18.41
N THR A 13 8.72 -12.66 19.50
CA THR A 13 8.02 -11.50 20.08
C THR A 13 8.07 -10.26 19.19
N LEU A 14 9.14 -10.05 18.42
CA LEU A 14 9.22 -8.95 17.45
C LEU A 14 8.31 -9.20 16.23
N ILE A 15 8.05 -10.46 15.88
CA ILE A 15 7.16 -10.84 14.76
C ILE A 15 5.68 -10.83 15.19
N LEU A 16 5.38 -11.16 16.45
CA LEU A 16 4.02 -11.31 16.98
C LEU A 16 3.50 -10.11 17.77
N ALA A 17 4.26 -9.01 17.87
CA ALA A 17 3.76 -7.80 18.52
C ALA A 17 2.60 -7.22 17.69
N PRO A 18 1.35 -7.22 18.18
CA PRO A 18 0.29 -6.49 17.52
C PRO A 18 0.62 -5.00 17.65
N GLY A 19 0.83 -4.31 16.53
CA GLY A 19 0.74 -2.85 16.50
C GLY A 19 -0.69 -2.47 16.86
N SER A 20 -0.88 -1.86 18.02
CA SER A 20 -2.15 -1.23 18.37
C SER A 20 -2.46 -0.17 17.32
N SER A 21 -3.59 -0.33 16.61
CA SER A 21 -4.03 0.60 15.57
C SER A 21 -4.51 1.90 16.20
N VAL A 22 -3.61 2.88 16.20
CA VAL A 22 -3.94 4.30 16.21
C VAL A 22 -3.48 4.78 14.83
N ALA A 23 -4.33 5.53 14.11
CA ALA A 23 -4.16 6.02 12.74
C ALA A 23 -2.87 5.58 12.03
N ASN A 24 -2.99 4.74 10.99
CA ASN A 24 -1.84 4.20 10.26
C ASN A 24 -0.85 5.33 9.92
N PRO A 25 0.40 5.30 10.44
CA PRO A 25 1.41 6.27 10.07
C PRO A 25 1.65 6.18 8.56
N GLY A 26 1.12 7.14 7.80
CA GLY A 26 1.21 7.16 6.33
C GLY A 26 -0.11 7.14 5.57
N GLY A 27 -1.27 7.12 6.25
CA GLY A 27 -2.58 7.09 5.57
C GLY A 27 -3.07 5.67 5.25
N ASN A 28 -4.31 5.57 4.76
CA ASN A 28 -4.97 4.33 4.34
C ASN A 28 -5.09 4.16 2.81
N GLY A 29 -4.72 5.19 2.04
CA GLY A 29 -4.88 5.25 0.59
C GLY A 29 -6.33 5.44 0.14
N ASP A 30 -6.49 5.84 -1.12
CA ASP A 30 -7.79 6.04 -1.77
C ASP A 30 -8.65 4.77 -1.72
N GLY A 31 -9.97 4.95 -1.73
CA GLY A 31 -10.91 3.83 -1.80
C GLY A 31 -12.35 4.24 -1.50
N ASP A 32 -13.26 3.30 -1.63
CA ASP A 32 -14.65 3.53 -1.26
C ASP A 32 -14.86 3.38 0.25
N ARG A 33 -15.44 4.42 0.87
CA ARG A 33 -15.58 4.56 2.31
C ARG A 33 -16.92 5.21 2.66
N ASP A 34 -17.63 4.57 3.58
CA ASP A 34 -18.76 5.19 4.26
C ASP A 34 -18.27 6.25 5.28
N TYR A 35 -19.18 7.15 5.69
CA TYR A 35 -18.95 8.15 6.74
C TYR A 35 -18.33 7.52 7.99
N SER A 36 -18.93 6.43 8.52
CA SER A 36 -18.36 5.69 9.66
C SER A 36 -17.44 4.57 9.20
N CYS A 37 -16.26 4.93 8.68
CA CYS A 37 -15.31 3.94 8.17
C CYS A 37 -14.52 3.15 9.25
N GLY A 38 -14.96 3.18 10.52
CA GLY A 38 -14.51 2.25 11.57
C GLY A 38 -13.00 2.19 11.81
N GLY A 39 -12.26 3.28 11.59
CA GLY A 39 -10.80 3.32 11.69
C GLY A 39 -10.03 3.08 10.39
N SER A 40 -10.72 2.74 9.29
CA SER A 40 -10.12 2.47 7.97
C SER A 40 -9.76 3.72 7.16
N CYS A 41 -10.04 4.93 7.65
CA CYS A 41 -9.64 6.19 7.02
C CYS A 41 -8.67 6.94 7.93
N HIS A 42 -9.07 7.35 9.13
CA HIS A 42 -8.14 7.88 10.14
C HIS A 42 -8.56 7.66 11.61
N GLY A 43 -9.70 7.02 11.85
CA GLY A 43 -10.27 6.77 13.18
C GLY A 43 -11.77 6.47 13.08
N ASP A 44 -12.42 6.18 14.21
CA ASP A 44 -13.89 6.18 14.28
C ASP A 44 -14.36 7.65 14.38
N PRO A 45 -15.24 8.15 13.48
CA PRO A 45 -15.78 9.51 13.57
C PRO A 45 -16.47 9.81 14.90
N ALA A 46 -17.06 8.82 15.57
CA ALA A 46 -17.66 9.01 16.89
C ALA A 46 -16.63 9.33 17.99
N LEU A 47 -15.34 9.09 17.71
CA LEU A 47 -14.22 9.35 18.61
C LEU A 47 -13.33 10.50 18.15
N SER A 48 -13.67 11.17 17.03
CA SER A 48 -12.91 12.29 16.48
C SER A 48 -13.11 13.60 17.27
N MET A 49 -12.26 14.58 16.99
CA MET A 49 -12.44 15.97 17.41
C MET A 49 -12.87 16.83 16.22
N PRO A 50 -13.60 17.93 16.43
CA PRO A 50 -13.98 18.82 15.33
C PRO A 50 -12.75 19.50 14.72
N SER A 51 -12.63 19.45 13.40
CA SER A 51 -11.63 20.19 12.61
C SER A 51 -11.90 21.70 12.65
N ASP A 52 -10.85 22.49 12.47
CA ASP A 52 -10.91 23.95 12.30
C ASP A 52 -11.15 24.39 10.86
N ALA A 53 -11.08 23.47 9.91
CA ALA A 53 -11.20 23.77 8.49
C ALA A 53 -12.64 24.18 8.10
N THR A 54 -12.72 25.05 7.10
CA THR A 54 -13.99 25.37 6.41
C THR A 54 -14.07 24.52 5.14
N ILE A 55 -15.22 23.89 4.90
CA ILE A 55 -15.44 22.98 3.77
C ILE A 55 -16.63 23.46 2.96
N GLU A 56 -16.41 23.70 1.67
CA GLU A 56 -17.43 24.17 0.73
C GLU A 56 -17.48 23.29 -0.50
N ILE A 57 -18.70 22.91 -0.91
CA ILE A 57 -18.94 22.27 -2.20
C ILE A 57 -19.42 23.35 -3.18
N THR A 58 -18.78 23.42 -4.33
CA THR A 58 -19.17 24.33 -5.42
C THR A 58 -19.41 23.56 -6.71
N THR A 59 -20.58 23.77 -7.31
CA THR A 59 -20.94 23.34 -8.68
C THR A 59 -22.22 24.05 -9.11
N GLY A 60 -22.70 23.81 -10.34
CA GLY A 60 -24.06 24.18 -10.73
C GLY A 60 -25.08 23.40 -9.89
N ASN A 61 -26.12 24.08 -9.40
CA ASN A 61 -27.17 23.47 -8.58
C ASN A 61 -28.26 22.77 -9.41
N GLU A 62 -28.10 22.66 -10.73
CA GLU A 62 -29.03 22.02 -11.65
C GLU A 62 -28.28 21.07 -12.59
N ALA A 63 -28.85 19.90 -12.85
CA ALA A 63 -28.34 18.91 -13.80
C ALA A 63 -29.50 18.15 -14.44
N PHE A 64 -29.29 17.58 -15.64
CA PHE A 64 -30.21 16.58 -16.19
C PHE A 64 -29.85 15.19 -15.70
N SER A 65 -30.83 14.29 -15.62
CA SER A 65 -30.65 12.88 -15.25
C SER A 65 -29.52 12.19 -16.04
N GLY A 66 -28.56 11.60 -15.31
CA GLY A 66 -27.36 10.93 -15.84
C GLY A 66 -26.37 11.84 -16.58
N GLN A 67 -26.44 13.16 -16.39
CA GLN A 67 -25.45 14.10 -16.91
C GLN A 67 -24.20 14.09 -16.03
N ALA A 68 -23.02 14.13 -16.64
CA ALA A 68 -21.78 14.29 -15.90
C ALA A 68 -21.66 15.72 -15.32
N VAL A 69 -21.35 15.81 -14.03
CA VAL A 69 -21.15 17.06 -13.30
C VAL A 69 -19.81 17.04 -12.58
N ALA A 70 -19.13 18.19 -12.56
CA ALA A 70 -17.93 18.41 -11.75
C ALA A 70 -18.35 18.92 -10.38
N ILE A 71 -18.00 18.18 -9.32
CA ILE A 71 -18.21 18.59 -7.94
C ILE A 71 -16.87 19.05 -7.37
N HIS A 72 -16.74 20.36 -7.14
CA HIS A 72 -15.54 20.93 -6.57
C HIS A 72 -15.69 21.02 -5.05
N VAL A 73 -14.78 20.41 -4.31
CA VAL A 73 -14.70 20.50 -2.86
C VAL A 73 -13.51 21.37 -2.50
N THR A 74 -13.77 22.51 -1.89
CA THR A 74 -12.75 23.45 -1.40
C THR A 74 -12.68 23.36 0.12
N ILE A 75 -11.47 23.18 0.63
CA ILE A 75 -11.17 23.09 2.05
C ILE A 75 -10.19 24.20 2.38
N GLU A 76 -10.50 25.02 3.37
CA GLU A 76 -9.71 26.17 3.79
C GLU A 76 -9.35 26.08 5.28
N ASP A 77 -8.30 26.80 5.67
CA ASP A 77 -7.82 26.95 7.06
C ASP A 77 -7.50 25.63 7.78
N ILE A 78 -7.11 24.58 7.04
CA ILE A 78 -6.76 23.29 7.67
C ILE A 78 -5.45 23.38 8.46
N SER A 79 -5.52 23.04 9.75
CA SER A 79 -4.35 22.89 10.62
C SER A 79 -4.08 21.41 10.91
N THR A 80 -3.11 20.82 10.20
CA THR A 80 -2.75 19.41 10.40
C THR A 80 -1.23 19.20 10.58
N PRO A 81 -0.81 18.44 11.62
CA PRO A 81 0.59 18.05 11.79
C PRO A 81 1.03 16.89 10.91
N SER A 82 0.09 16.08 10.42
CA SER A 82 0.40 14.89 9.63
C SER A 82 0.69 15.22 8.16
N ASN A 83 0.45 16.46 7.72
CA ASN A 83 0.49 16.90 6.33
C ASN A 83 -0.37 16.05 5.36
N ILE A 84 -1.25 15.19 5.88
CA ILE A 84 -2.15 14.33 5.11
C ILE A 84 -3.57 14.66 5.55
N ILE A 85 -4.44 14.79 4.56
CA ILE A 85 -5.88 14.98 4.70
C ILE A 85 -6.58 13.92 3.84
N GLY A 86 -7.51 13.19 4.46
CA GLY A 86 -8.47 12.35 3.75
C GLY A 86 -9.71 13.17 3.45
N ILE A 87 -10.22 13.11 2.22
CA ILE A 87 -11.37 13.89 1.77
C ILE A 87 -12.40 12.93 1.16
N PHE A 88 -13.65 13.08 1.58
CA PHE A 88 -14.78 12.28 1.14
C PHE A 88 -15.77 13.13 0.35
N ILE A 89 -16.43 12.50 -0.62
CA ILE A 89 -17.73 12.92 -1.10
C ILE A 89 -18.76 11.85 -0.70
N LEU A 90 -19.90 12.29 -0.14
CA LEU A 90 -20.93 11.44 0.45
C LEU A 90 -22.32 11.88 -0.03
N GLY A 91 -23.24 10.92 -0.16
CA GLY A 91 -24.67 11.18 -0.42
C GLY A 91 -25.50 11.43 0.86
N SER A 92 -25.02 10.94 2.01
CA SER A 92 -25.61 11.23 3.32
C SER A 92 -24.58 11.17 4.46
N LEU A 93 -25.01 11.33 5.71
CA LEU A 93 -24.16 11.29 6.91
C LEU A 93 -24.67 10.21 7.90
N ASN A 94 -25.28 9.14 7.38
CA ASN A 94 -25.94 8.12 8.19
C ASN A 94 -24.96 7.14 8.86
N GLY A 95 -23.70 7.11 8.42
CA GLY A 95 -22.66 6.23 8.94
C GLY A 95 -22.42 4.99 8.08
N ASN A 96 -23.42 4.58 7.29
CA ASN A 96 -23.33 3.44 6.39
C ASN A 96 -24.24 3.63 5.17
N SER A 97 -23.84 3.03 4.05
CA SER A 97 -24.56 3.16 2.77
C SER A 97 -24.79 4.63 2.44
N ASP A 98 -23.74 5.43 2.61
CA ASP A 98 -23.77 6.87 2.43
C ASP A 98 -22.78 7.36 1.37
N THR A 99 -22.22 6.43 0.60
CA THR A 99 -21.47 6.76 -0.62
C THR A 99 -22.41 7.41 -1.65
N PRO A 100 -21.87 8.17 -2.63
CA PRO A 100 -22.70 8.72 -3.70
C PRO A 100 -23.47 7.64 -4.48
N GLU A 101 -22.87 6.46 -4.68
CA GLU A 101 -23.46 5.31 -5.37
C GLU A 101 -24.72 4.78 -4.68
N ASP A 102 -24.73 4.72 -3.35
CA ASP A 102 -25.90 4.32 -2.57
C ASP A 102 -27.09 5.29 -2.73
N HIS A 103 -26.78 6.53 -3.11
CA HIS A 103 -27.74 7.61 -3.32
C HIS A 103 -27.98 7.92 -4.80
N GLY A 104 -27.59 7.00 -5.69
CA GLY A 104 -27.94 7.02 -7.11
C GLY A 104 -27.02 7.89 -7.98
N TRP A 105 -26.01 8.53 -7.41
CA TRP A 105 -24.94 9.15 -8.19
C TRP A 105 -24.00 8.08 -8.72
N HIS A 106 -23.43 8.25 -9.90
CA HIS A 106 -22.40 7.33 -10.38
C HIS A 106 -21.04 8.01 -10.44
N LEU A 107 -20.00 7.43 -9.85
CA LEU A 107 -18.67 8.02 -9.80
C LEU A 107 -17.90 7.71 -11.08
N ILE A 108 -17.65 8.74 -11.89
CA ILE A 108 -16.83 8.62 -13.12
C ILE A 108 -15.36 8.73 -12.76
N GLN A 109 -15.03 9.71 -11.92
CA GLN A 109 -13.63 9.96 -11.57
C GLN A 109 -13.47 10.70 -10.24
N ASP A 110 -12.43 10.31 -9.49
CA ASP A 110 -11.95 10.99 -8.30
C ASP A 110 -10.82 12.00 -8.60
N PRO A 111 -10.45 12.88 -7.66
CA PRO A 111 -9.44 13.92 -7.88
C PRO A 111 -8.03 13.40 -8.25
N ASN A 112 -7.73 12.15 -7.89
CA ASN A 112 -6.46 11.49 -8.19
C ASN A 112 -6.50 10.73 -9.52
N GLY A 113 -7.65 10.76 -10.22
CA GLY A 113 -7.90 10.10 -11.49
C GLY A 113 -8.55 8.73 -11.37
N GLY A 114 -8.65 8.18 -10.16
CA GLY A 114 -9.31 6.90 -9.86
C GLY A 114 -10.83 7.01 -9.87
N SER A 115 -11.52 6.11 -9.18
CA SER A 115 -12.98 6.07 -9.08
C SER A 115 -13.43 5.80 -7.64
N SER A 116 -12.81 6.49 -6.67
CA SER A 116 -13.11 6.34 -5.24
C SER A 116 -13.83 7.55 -4.64
N ASN A 117 -14.82 7.33 -3.78
CA ASN A 117 -15.49 8.45 -3.08
C ASN A 117 -14.62 9.07 -1.97
N TYR A 118 -13.52 8.41 -1.58
CA TYR A 118 -12.54 8.93 -0.65
C TYR A 118 -11.13 8.92 -1.26
N ILE A 119 -10.42 10.03 -1.06
CA ILE A 119 -9.02 10.19 -1.47
C ILE A 119 -8.17 10.73 -0.33
N GLU A 120 -6.89 10.37 -0.34
CA GLU A 120 -5.88 10.99 0.51
C GLU A 120 -5.01 11.94 -0.30
N THR A 121 -4.79 13.14 0.23
CA THR A 121 -3.87 14.10 -0.37
C THR A 121 -3.04 14.80 0.69
N LYS A 122 -2.00 15.51 0.25
CA LYS A 122 -1.17 16.31 1.14
C LYS A 122 -1.84 17.63 1.41
N ALA A 123 -1.94 18.00 2.68
CA ALA A 123 -2.39 19.33 3.07
C ALA A 123 -1.36 20.37 2.54
N PRO A 124 -1.77 21.30 1.67
CA PRO A 124 -0.86 22.27 1.09
C PRO A 124 -0.43 23.29 2.14
N SER A 125 0.77 23.85 1.98
CA SER A 125 1.30 24.88 2.89
C SER A 125 0.49 26.18 2.88
N SER A 126 -0.35 26.38 1.86
CA SER A 126 -1.32 27.48 1.78
C SER A 126 -2.47 27.36 2.79
N GLY A 127 -2.70 26.16 3.33
CA GLY A 127 -3.88 25.87 4.17
C GLY A 127 -5.19 25.72 3.39
N SER A 128 -5.16 25.79 2.05
CA SER A 128 -6.33 25.66 1.20
C SER A 128 -6.08 24.71 0.03
N VAL A 129 -7.01 23.78 -0.19
CA VAL A 129 -6.99 22.77 -1.27
C VAL A 129 -8.36 22.70 -1.94
N THR A 130 -8.38 22.64 -3.27
CA THR A 130 -9.57 22.34 -4.05
C THR A 130 -9.35 21.04 -4.81
N VAL A 131 -10.29 20.12 -4.66
CA VAL A 131 -10.30 18.82 -5.35
C VAL A 131 -11.61 18.66 -6.11
N THR A 132 -11.62 17.85 -7.17
CA THR A 132 -12.79 17.70 -8.05
C THR A 132 -13.13 16.24 -8.25
N TRP A 133 -14.37 15.88 -7.96
CA TRP A 133 -14.97 14.62 -8.41
C TRP A 133 -15.82 14.86 -9.65
N VAL A 134 -15.85 13.89 -10.56
CA VAL A 134 -16.78 13.86 -11.68
C VAL A 134 -17.77 12.74 -11.45
N LEU A 135 -19.06 13.07 -11.40
CA LEU A 135 -20.14 12.13 -11.17
C LEU A 135 -21.22 12.25 -12.24
N LEU A 136 -21.93 11.16 -12.54
CA LEU A 136 -23.22 11.24 -13.20
C LEU A 136 -24.29 11.54 -12.16
N SER A 137 -25.15 12.50 -12.49
CA SER A 137 -26.34 12.80 -11.69
C SER A 137 -27.31 11.62 -11.64
N PRO A 138 -28.10 11.48 -10.57
CA PRO A 138 -29.06 10.40 -10.42
C PRO A 138 -30.07 10.27 -11.55
N ALA A 139 -30.51 9.03 -11.81
CA ALA A 139 -31.50 8.75 -12.85
C ALA A 139 -32.88 9.37 -12.57
N ASN A 140 -33.23 9.50 -11.29
CA ASN A 140 -34.52 10.04 -10.85
C ASN A 140 -34.45 11.57 -10.68
N SER A 141 -35.42 12.28 -11.24
CA SER A 141 -35.56 13.72 -11.02
C SER A 141 -35.94 14.06 -9.58
N GLY A 142 -35.54 15.25 -9.13
CA GLY A 142 -35.76 15.74 -7.76
C GLY A 142 -34.52 16.39 -7.14
N SER A 143 -34.62 16.68 -5.84
CA SER A 143 -33.50 17.19 -5.05
C SER A 143 -32.64 16.02 -4.56
N HIS A 144 -31.34 16.13 -4.79
CA HIS A 144 -30.33 15.19 -4.34
C HIS A 144 -29.28 15.93 -3.51
N SER A 145 -28.83 15.30 -2.43
CA SER A 145 -27.90 15.91 -1.48
C SER A 145 -26.51 15.33 -1.65
N LEU A 146 -25.51 16.18 -1.45
CA LEU A 146 -24.11 15.80 -1.33
C LEU A 146 -23.51 16.49 -0.10
N TYR A 147 -22.54 15.82 0.51
CA TYR A 147 -21.75 16.30 1.63
C TYR A 147 -20.28 16.01 1.36
N ALA A 148 -19.41 16.86 1.87
CA ALA A 148 -17.98 16.63 1.88
C ALA A 148 -17.53 16.48 3.32
N GLU A 149 -16.69 15.49 3.58
CA GLU A 149 -16.06 15.29 4.88
C GLU A 149 -14.54 15.32 4.71
N ILE A 150 -13.84 15.78 5.74
CA ILE A 150 -12.40 15.65 5.83
C ILE A 150 -12.00 14.96 7.12
N HIS A 151 -10.94 14.15 7.06
CA HIS A 151 -10.26 13.58 8.22
C HIS A 151 -8.78 13.97 8.20
N HIS A 152 -8.21 14.33 9.35
CA HIS A 152 -6.76 14.57 9.47
C HIS A 152 -6.22 14.27 10.88
N GLY A 153 -4.89 14.14 10.99
CA GLY A 153 -4.23 13.78 12.26
C GLY A 153 -4.18 14.92 13.28
N SER A 154 -3.82 14.58 14.54
CA SER A 154 -3.62 15.55 15.64
C SER A 154 -2.16 15.59 16.12
N TYR A 155 -1.79 16.71 16.77
CA TYR A 155 -0.42 16.96 17.23
C TYR A 155 0.02 16.01 18.36
N ALA A 156 -0.94 15.51 19.15
CA ALA A 156 -0.69 14.64 20.29
C ALA A 156 -0.86 13.14 19.96
N GLY A 157 -1.37 12.79 18.77
CA GLY A 157 -1.60 11.40 18.36
C GLY A 157 -2.77 10.71 19.07
N ASP A 158 -3.56 11.43 19.87
CA ASP A 158 -4.59 10.83 20.72
C ASP A 158 -5.93 10.62 19.99
N LYS A 159 -6.31 11.53 19.08
CA LYS A 159 -7.57 11.48 18.31
C LYS A 159 -7.40 12.08 16.91
N ALA A 160 -8.13 11.58 15.92
CA ALA A 160 -8.25 12.22 14.61
C ALA A 160 -9.20 13.44 14.67
N TYR A 161 -9.01 14.38 13.77
CA TYR A 161 -9.94 15.48 13.54
C TYR A 161 -10.85 15.17 12.36
N SER A 162 -12.13 15.53 12.45
CA SER A 162 -13.07 15.48 11.33
C SER A 162 -13.87 16.76 11.19
N GLY A 163 -14.19 17.12 9.96
CA GLY A 163 -15.05 18.25 9.61
C GLY A 163 -15.98 17.86 8.48
N VAL A 164 -17.20 18.39 8.48
CA VAL A 164 -18.23 18.09 7.46
C VAL A 164 -18.76 19.41 6.91
N SER A 165 -18.99 19.46 5.60
CA SER A 165 -19.61 20.60 4.93
C SER A 165 -21.08 20.76 5.32
N GLU A 166 -21.63 21.93 5.04
CA GLU A 166 -23.09 22.08 4.95
C GLU A 166 -23.66 21.20 3.83
N LYS A 167 -24.96 20.88 3.91
CA LYS A 167 -25.65 20.14 2.86
C LYS A 167 -25.60 20.92 1.55
N PHE A 168 -25.06 20.31 0.50
CA PHE A 168 -25.14 20.82 -0.86
C PHE A 168 -26.27 20.11 -1.62
N GLU A 169 -27.13 20.87 -2.30
CA GLU A 169 -28.31 20.33 -2.98
C GLU A 169 -28.23 20.56 -4.49
N VAL A 170 -28.42 19.48 -5.25
CA VAL A 170 -28.50 19.50 -6.71
C VAL A 170 -29.91 19.12 -7.14
N ILE A 171 -30.51 19.95 -7.98
CA ILE A 171 -31.83 19.71 -8.57
C ILE A 171 -31.64 18.98 -9.90
N VAL A 172 -32.03 17.71 -9.92
CA VAL A 172 -31.99 16.87 -11.10
C VAL A 172 -33.30 16.98 -11.86
N GLN A 173 -33.22 17.35 -13.13
CA GLN A 173 -34.34 17.47 -14.05
C GLN A 173 -34.40 16.25 -14.98
N ASP A 174 -35.58 16.00 -15.55
CA ASP A 174 -35.74 14.95 -16.56
C ASP A 174 -34.90 15.28 -17.79
N VAL A 175 -34.23 14.26 -18.34
CA VAL A 175 -33.35 14.43 -19.49
C VAL A 175 -34.17 14.68 -20.76
N PRO A 176 -33.86 15.73 -21.55
CA PRO A 176 -34.45 15.91 -22.88
C PRO A 176 -34.15 14.72 -23.79
N GLU A 177 -35.12 14.36 -24.64
CA GLU A 177 -34.92 13.29 -25.62
C GLU A 177 -33.73 13.61 -26.55
N GLY A 178 -32.83 12.66 -26.71
CA GLY A 178 -31.63 12.81 -27.55
C GLY A 178 -30.50 13.63 -26.93
N LEU A 179 -30.55 14.04 -25.65
CA LEU A 179 -29.40 14.69 -25.02
C LEU A 179 -28.19 13.71 -25.00
N PRO A 180 -27.06 14.08 -25.63
CA PRO A 180 -25.87 13.24 -25.65
C PRO A 180 -25.12 13.34 -24.32
N GLY A 181 -24.33 12.32 -23.99
CA GLY A 181 -23.48 12.35 -22.80
C GLY A 181 -22.58 11.14 -22.70
N LEU A 182 -21.87 11.02 -21.57
CA LEU A 182 -21.12 9.81 -21.24
C LEU A 182 -22.08 8.64 -20.97
N ALA A 183 -21.66 7.41 -21.27
CA ALA A 183 -22.44 6.23 -20.95
C ALA A 183 -22.53 6.03 -19.42
N ASN A 184 -23.62 5.41 -18.96
CA ASN A 184 -23.90 5.30 -17.52
C ASN A 184 -22.95 4.36 -16.77
N ASP A 185 -22.33 3.43 -17.47
CA ASP A 185 -21.43 2.40 -16.98
C ASP A 185 -19.97 2.63 -17.40
N TRP A 186 -19.70 3.77 -18.06
CA TRP A 186 -18.36 4.12 -18.48
C TRP A 186 -17.56 4.69 -17.32
N ILE A 187 -16.37 4.14 -17.10
CA ILE A 187 -15.42 4.62 -16.10
C ILE A 187 -14.24 5.25 -16.82
N ALA A 188 -13.89 6.46 -16.41
CA ALA A 188 -12.75 7.17 -16.98
C ALA A 188 -11.45 6.42 -16.64
N PRO A 189 -10.57 6.17 -17.63
CA PRO A 189 -9.28 5.54 -17.37
C PRO A 189 -8.41 6.43 -16.49
N SER A 190 -7.99 5.86 -15.36
CA SER A 190 -7.22 6.54 -14.32
C SER A 190 -5.72 6.57 -14.58
N PHE A 191 -5.22 5.57 -15.32
CA PHE A 191 -3.80 5.31 -15.47
C PHE A 191 -3.42 4.82 -16.87
N ARG A 192 -2.28 5.29 -17.36
CA ARG A 192 -1.62 4.78 -18.56
C ARG A 192 -0.11 4.62 -18.33
N VAL A 193 0.47 3.53 -18.82
CA VAL A 193 1.92 3.32 -18.71
C VAL A 193 2.68 4.36 -19.54
N SER A 194 3.72 4.97 -18.98
CA SER A 194 4.59 5.90 -19.72
C SER A 194 5.15 5.23 -20.98
N GLY A 195 5.07 5.91 -22.12
CA GLY A 195 5.45 5.36 -23.43
C GLY A 195 4.35 4.56 -24.14
N ASP A 196 3.20 4.29 -23.50
CA ASP A 196 2.04 3.66 -24.14
C ASP A 196 1.28 4.68 -24.99
N SER A 197 1.07 4.33 -26.26
CA SER A 197 0.31 5.11 -27.25
C SER A 197 -0.95 4.38 -27.72
N SER A 198 -1.47 3.45 -26.91
CA SER A 198 -2.75 2.79 -27.16
C SER A 198 -3.90 3.80 -27.28
N LEU A 199 -4.91 3.44 -28.07
CA LEU A 199 -6.10 4.28 -28.24
C LEU A 199 -6.94 4.25 -26.96
N LEU A 200 -7.46 5.42 -26.58
CA LEU A 200 -8.35 5.57 -25.44
C LEU A 200 -9.77 5.20 -25.86
N SER A 201 -10.43 4.29 -25.14
CA SER A 201 -11.83 3.96 -25.37
C SER A 201 -12.75 4.87 -24.55
N ILE A 202 -13.70 5.50 -25.23
CA ILE A 202 -14.70 6.38 -24.62
C ILE A 202 -16.09 5.87 -25.01
N SER A 203 -16.91 5.55 -24.01
CA SER A 203 -18.30 5.15 -24.24
C SER A 203 -19.26 6.28 -23.86
N THR A 204 -20.22 6.52 -24.74
CA THR A 204 -21.17 7.62 -24.72
C THR A 204 -22.58 7.12 -24.91
N ARG A 205 -23.58 8.00 -24.77
CA ARG A 205 -24.99 7.71 -25.02
C ARG A 205 -25.59 8.79 -25.90
N ASN A 206 -26.47 8.38 -26.80
CA ASN A 206 -27.17 9.26 -27.75
C ASN A 206 -26.21 10.18 -28.51
N SER A 207 -24.97 9.75 -28.78
CA SER A 207 -23.98 10.58 -29.48
C SER A 207 -23.94 10.23 -30.96
N THR A 208 -23.89 11.25 -31.81
CA THR A 208 -23.62 11.11 -33.24
C THR A 208 -22.17 11.41 -33.58
N ASP A 209 -21.52 12.24 -32.76
CA ASP A 209 -20.12 12.65 -32.91
C ASP A 209 -19.52 13.04 -31.56
N ILE A 210 -18.20 13.03 -31.46
CA ILE A 210 -17.46 13.56 -30.31
C ILE A 210 -16.26 14.38 -30.76
N SER A 211 -15.93 15.41 -29.99
CA SER A 211 -14.62 16.06 -30.06
C SER A 211 -13.89 15.84 -28.74
N VAL A 212 -12.60 15.57 -28.83
CA VAL A 212 -11.76 15.36 -27.64
C VAL A 212 -10.57 16.29 -27.71
N GLU A 213 -10.29 16.92 -26.58
CA GLU A 213 -9.13 17.77 -26.38
C GLU A 213 -8.37 17.34 -25.14
N TRP A 214 -7.06 17.56 -25.15
CA TRP A 214 -6.19 17.18 -24.04
C TRP A 214 -5.06 18.19 -23.83
N MET A 215 -4.49 18.18 -22.62
CA MET A 215 -3.30 18.94 -22.24
C MET A 215 -2.59 18.23 -21.09
N LEU A 216 -1.34 18.64 -20.78
CA LEU A 216 -0.72 18.22 -19.53
C LEU A 216 -1.23 19.08 -18.37
N ASP A 217 -1.33 18.48 -17.19
CA ASP A 217 -1.67 19.19 -15.96
C ASP A 217 -0.66 20.33 -15.69
N GLY A 218 -1.16 21.55 -15.53
CA GLY A 218 -0.37 22.79 -15.46
C GLY A 218 -0.21 23.55 -16.79
N GLU A 219 -0.61 22.96 -17.92
CA GLU A 219 -0.76 23.68 -19.19
C GLU A 219 -2.12 24.39 -19.29
N TRP A 220 -2.23 25.35 -20.21
CA TRP A 220 -3.41 26.21 -20.36
C TRP A 220 -4.05 26.11 -21.75
N ASN A 221 -3.36 25.50 -22.72
CA ASN A 221 -3.79 25.46 -24.12
C ASN A 221 -4.05 24.00 -24.52
N PRO A 222 -5.32 23.59 -24.60
CA PRO A 222 -5.66 22.23 -24.98
C PRO A 222 -5.44 21.97 -26.48
N THR A 223 -5.13 20.72 -26.79
CA THR A 223 -4.88 20.21 -28.14
C THR A 223 -6.00 19.25 -28.52
N SER A 224 -6.67 19.53 -29.64
CA SER A 224 -7.69 18.62 -30.19
C SER A 224 -7.06 17.38 -30.80
N VAL A 225 -7.74 16.24 -30.65
CA VAL A 225 -7.33 14.94 -31.21
C VAL A 225 -8.47 14.34 -32.02
N GLU A 226 -8.11 13.50 -32.99
CA GLU A 226 -9.08 12.78 -33.80
C GLU A 226 -9.70 11.62 -33.01
N SER A 227 -11.01 11.46 -33.18
CA SER A 227 -11.84 10.38 -32.66
C SER A 227 -12.29 9.47 -33.80
N VAL A 228 -12.39 8.18 -33.53
CA VAL A 228 -12.87 7.18 -34.50
C VAL A 228 -14.03 6.41 -33.87
N CYS A 229 -15.14 6.32 -34.59
CA CYS A 229 -16.26 5.49 -34.20
C CYS A 229 -15.91 4.00 -34.40
N ILE A 230 -16.10 3.17 -33.38
CA ILE A 230 -15.83 1.73 -33.43
C ILE A 230 -17.09 0.95 -33.83
N GLU A 231 -18.21 1.26 -33.17
CA GLU A 231 -19.50 0.62 -33.41
C GLU A 231 -20.55 1.66 -33.81
N GLU A 232 -20.83 1.69 -35.10
CA GLU A 232 -21.88 2.53 -35.67
C GLU A 232 -23.21 1.75 -35.68
N THR A 233 -24.19 2.27 -34.94
CA THR A 233 -25.60 1.93 -35.15
C THR A 233 -26.18 2.88 -36.19
N GLU A 234 -27.33 2.55 -36.83
CA GLU A 234 -27.87 3.35 -37.95
C GLU A 234 -28.02 4.85 -37.66
N ASP A 235 -28.20 5.26 -36.40
CA ASP A 235 -28.41 6.66 -36.00
C ASP A 235 -27.40 7.20 -34.96
N PHE A 236 -26.59 6.35 -34.32
CA PHE A 236 -25.70 6.74 -33.23
C PHE A 236 -24.36 6.00 -33.27
N CYS A 237 -23.32 6.67 -32.81
CA CYS A 237 -22.06 6.06 -32.45
C CYS A 237 -21.79 6.30 -30.96
N ASN A 238 -21.82 5.22 -30.19
CA ASN A 238 -21.67 5.31 -28.74
C ASN A 238 -20.28 4.90 -28.27
N ASP A 239 -19.48 4.20 -29.09
CA ASP A 239 -18.16 3.72 -28.72
C ASP A 239 -17.07 4.31 -29.62
N TRP A 240 -16.11 4.98 -28.98
CA TRP A 240 -15.11 5.79 -29.64
C TRP A 240 -13.69 5.41 -29.24
N GLU A 241 -12.78 5.50 -30.19
CA GLU A 241 -11.33 5.38 -29.98
C GLU A 241 -10.65 6.73 -30.23
N VAL A 242 -9.80 7.15 -29.30
CA VAL A 242 -9.13 8.46 -29.35
C VAL A 242 -7.62 8.32 -29.18
N SER A 243 -6.85 9.01 -30.03
CA SER A 243 -5.39 8.95 -30.03
C SER A 243 -4.78 10.09 -29.20
N ILE A 244 -4.51 9.83 -27.91
CA ILE A 244 -3.73 10.72 -27.04
C ILE A 244 -2.25 10.25 -27.04
N PRO A 245 -1.28 11.13 -27.31
CA PRO A 245 0.14 10.79 -27.34
C PRO A 245 0.67 10.20 -26.02
N ALA A 246 1.68 9.33 -26.13
CA ALA A 246 2.37 8.78 -24.99
C ALA A 246 3.21 9.85 -24.26
N THR A 247 3.30 9.75 -22.94
CA THR A 247 4.18 10.58 -22.11
C THR A 247 5.58 9.98 -21.98
N MET A 248 6.58 10.83 -21.74
CA MET A 248 7.95 10.42 -21.42
C MET A 248 8.19 10.49 -19.90
N GLY A 249 7.60 9.55 -19.17
CA GLY A 249 7.73 9.45 -17.70
C GLY A 249 6.44 9.81 -16.97
N GLU A 250 6.58 10.17 -15.69
CA GLU A 250 5.44 10.49 -14.84
C GLU A 250 4.84 11.85 -15.20
N ALA A 251 3.55 11.88 -15.50
CA ALA A 251 2.80 13.09 -15.82
C ALA A 251 1.30 12.85 -15.65
N ASN A 252 0.53 13.93 -15.49
CA ASN A 252 -0.93 13.88 -15.52
C ASN A 252 -1.42 14.47 -16.85
N ILE A 253 -2.22 13.71 -17.58
CA ILE A 253 -2.93 14.19 -18.77
C ILE A 253 -4.33 14.62 -18.33
N LEU A 254 -4.72 15.82 -18.70
CA LEU A 254 -6.09 16.30 -18.61
C LEU A 254 -6.74 16.18 -19.98
N TYR A 255 -7.95 15.62 -20.05
CA TYR A 255 -8.70 15.52 -21.30
C TYR A 255 -10.17 15.86 -21.07
N ARG A 256 -10.83 16.33 -22.13
CA ARG A 256 -12.23 16.72 -22.11
C ARG A 256 -12.91 16.24 -23.38
N VAL A 257 -14.12 15.71 -23.19
CA VAL A 257 -14.97 15.21 -24.27
C VAL A 257 -16.11 16.19 -24.46
N THR A 258 -16.40 16.56 -25.71
CA THR A 258 -17.66 17.21 -26.07
C THR A 258 -18.47 16.23 -26.91
N THR A 259 -19.68 15.92 -26.47
CA THR A 259 -20.57 14.98 -27.14
C THR A 259 -21.64 15.73 -27.93
N TYR A 260 -21.92 15.28 -29.16
CA TYR A 260 -22.86 15.94 -30.05
C TYR A 260 -24.03 15.04 -30.43
N ASN A 261 -25.21 15.62 -30.59
CA ASN A 261 -26.37 15.00 -31.23
C ASN A 261 -27.32 16.05 -31.79
N GLY A 262 -27.42 16.14 -33.12
CA GLY A 262 -28.25 17.15 -33.77
C GLY A 262 -27.85 18.57 -33.37
N THR A 263 -28.71 19.26 -32.63
CA THR A 263 -28.44 20.61 -32.10
C THR A 263 -27.78 20.62 -30.73
N PHE A 264 -27.73 19.48 -30.04
CA PHE A 264 -27.08 19.39 -28.74
C PHE A 264 -25.57 19.29 -28.89
N ALA A 265 -24.87 20.10 -28.10
CA ALA A 265 -23.44 20.01 -27.86
C ALA A 265 -23.24 20.10 -26.34
N VAL A 266 -22.75 19.02 -25.73
CA VAL A 266 -22.57 18.92 -24.28
C VAL A 266 -21.09 18.76 -23.98
N GLU A 267 -20.51 19.81 -23.41
CA GLU A 267 -19.14 19.80 -22.91
C GLU A 267 -19.11 19.07 -21.57
N GLN A 268 -18.36 17.96 -21.50
CA GLN A 268 -18.22 17.19 -20.28
C GLN A 268 -17.16 17.83 -19.37
N PRO A 269 -17.15 17.52 -18.06
CA PRO A 269 -16.07 17.90 -17.17
C PRO A 269 -14.67 17.47 -17.65
N TRP A 270 -13.64 18.19 -17.21
CA TRP A 270 -12.25 17.74 -17.38
C TRP A 270 -11.99 16.48 -16.58
N LEU A 271 -11.37 15.51 -17.24
CA LEU A 271 -10.94 14.24 -16.68
C LEU A 271 -9.41 14.18 -16.66
N LYS A 272 -8.86 13.38 -15.75
CA LYS A 272 -7.44 13.25 -15.43
C LYS A 272 -7.00 11.81 -15.58
N MET A 273 -5.90 11.59 -16.28
CA MET A 273 -5.27 10.29 -16.43
C MET A 273 -3.80 10.41 -16.04
N GLY A 274 -3.41 9.71 -14.98
CA GLY A 274 -2.01 9.64 -14.55
C GLY A 274 -1.20 8.77 -15.50
N THR A 275 0.08 9.09 -15.64
CA THR A 275 1.05 8.23 -16.31
C THR A 275 2.22 7.96 -15.39
N ALA A 276 2.72 6.72 -15.39
CA ALA A 276 3.94 6.33 -14.71
C ALA A 276 4.60 5.14 -15.42
N PRO A 277 5.90 4.89 -15.19
CA PRO A 277 6.54 3.67 -15.61
C PRO A 277 5.74 2.44 -15.15
N PRO A 278 5.83 1.30 -15.87
CA PRO A 278 5.13 0.11 -15.45
C PRO A 278 5.54 -0.23 -14.01
N PRO A 279 4.58 -0.53 -13.11
CA PRO A 279 4.91 -0.87 -11.73
C PRO A 279 5.87 -2.06 -11.73
N PHE A 280 6.83 -2.02 -10.81
CA PHE A 280 7.73 -3.15 -10.64
C PHE A 280 6.93 -4.38 -10.19
N GLU A 281 6.79 -5.38 -11.07
CA GLU A 281 6.13 -6.66 -10.80
C GLU A 281 6.99 -7.58 -9.89
N GLY A 282 7.50 -7.05 -8.78
CA GLY A 282 8.18 -7.82 -7.76
C GLY A 282 7.19 -8.27 -6.68
N ASP A 283 6.90 -9.56 -6.62
CA ASP A 283 6.12 -10.13 -5.52
C ASP A 283 6.84 -9.90 -4.18
N VAL A 284 6.14 -9.36 -3.19
CA VAL A 284 6.66 -9.13 -1.84
C VAL A 284 7.17 -10.44 -1.22
N TRP A 285 6.56 -11.58 -1.54
CA TRP A 285 7.08 -12.89 -1.09
C TRP A 285 8.39 -13.25 -1.75
N SER A 286 8.57 -12.93 -3.04
CA SER A 286 9.85 -13.11 -3.74
C SER A 286 10.95 -12.25 -3.13
N ALA A 287 10.65 -11.00 -2.77
CA ALA A 287 11.60 -10.10 -2.11
C ALA A 287 11.95 -10.62 -0.70
N ARG A 288 10.94 -11.02 0.09
CA ARG A 288 11.13 -11.61 1.44
C ARG A 288 11.94 -12.90 1.39
N ALA A 289 11.68 -13.78 0.42
CA ALA A 289 12.41 -15.03 0.23
C ALA A 289 13.89 -14.76 -0.11
N HIS A 290 14.17 -13.80 -1.00
CA HIS A 290 15.53 -13.36 -1.29
C HIS A 290 16.23 -12.78 -0.07
N SER A 291 15.56 -11.91 0.71
CA SER A 291 16.11 -11.36 1.95
C SER A 291 16.42 -12.45 2.98
N PHE A 292 15.56 -13.46 3.10
CA PHE A 292 15.77 -14.60 3.99
C PHE A 292 16.96 -15.46 3.56
N ALA A 293 17.10 -15.75 2.26
CA ALA A 293 18.24 -16.47 1.72
C ALA A 293 19.56 -15.73 1.98
N PHE A 294 19.57 -14.40 1.82
CA PHE A 294 20.73 -13.56 2.13
C PHE A 294 21.11 -13.62 3.62
N ALA A 295 20.12 -13.58 4.51
CA ALA A 295 20.35 -13.70 5.94
C ALA A 295 21.00 -15.06 6.29
N LEU A 296 20.50 -16.16 5.70
CA LEU A 296 21.07 -17.49 5.89
C LEU A 296 22.51 -17.59 5.35
N LEU A 297 22.80 -16.97 4.21
CA LEU A 297 24.15 -16.93 3.65
C LEU A 297 25.12 -16.19 4.57
N ILE A 298 24.72 -15.04 5.13
CA ILE A 298 25.53 -14.27 6.09
C ILE A 298 25.77 -15.09 7.35
N ILE A 299 24.73 -15.73 7.91
CA ILE A 299 24.87 -16.59 9.10
C ILE A 299 25.81 -17.76 8.82
N SER A 300 25.64 -18.45 7.69
CA SER A 300 26.51 -19.56 7.27
C SER A 300 27.96 -19.10 7.12
N PHE A 301 28.18 -17.95 6.52
CA PHE A 301 29.50 -17.34 6.40
C PHE A 301 30.11 -17.04 7.77
N LEU A 302 29.37 -16.41 8.68
CA LEU A 302 29.84 -16.08 10.02
C LEU A 302 30.15 -17.33 10.87
N VAL A 303 29.30 -18.36 10.81
CA VAL A 303 29.54 -19.64 11.50
C VAL A 303 30.77 -20.34 10.95
N THR A 304 30.95 -20.34 9.63
CA THR A 304 32.13 -20.94 8.98
C THR A 304 33.40 -20.17 9.33
N LEU A 305 33.34 -18.84 9.36
CA LEU A 305 34.44 -17.99 9.77
C LEU A 305 34.80 -18.23 11.23
N GLN A 306 33.81 -18.31 12.12
CA GLN A 306 34.00 -18.64 13.52
C GLN A 306 34.61 -20.04 13.66
N ALA A 307 34.11 -21.06 12.96
CA ALA A 307 34.67 -22.41 13.03
C ALA A 307 36.13 -22.50 12.56
N ARG A 308 36.54 -21.66 11.60
CA ARG A 308 37.94 -21.62 11.13
C ARG A 308 38.87 -20.78 11.99
N LEU A 309 38.36 -19.70 12.59
CA LEU A 309 39.17 -18.75 13.36
C LEU A 309 39.12 -19.00 14.86
N TYR A 310 38.19 -19.81 15.35
CA TYR A 310 38.14 -20.19 16.75
C TYR A 310 39.28 -21.18 17.04
N PRO A 311 40.18 -20.88 17.98
CA PRO A 311 41.25 -21.79 18.33
C PRO A 311 40.65 -23.10 18.81
N SER A 312 41.13 -24.22 18.27
CA SER A 312 40.82 -25.54 18.83
C SER A 312 41.25 -25.52 20.28
N ILE A 313 40.27 -25.55 21.20
CA ILE A 313 40.56 -25.90 22.59
C ILE A 313 41.03 -27.34 22.50
N GLU A 314 42.35 -27.52 22.56
CA GLU A 314 42.95 -28.80 22.86
C GLU A 314 42.29 -29.22 24.17
N ARG A 315 41.36 -30.17 24.09
CA ARG A 315 40.89 -30.84 25.29
C ARG A 315 42.11 -31.61 25.76
N ASP A 316 42.79 -31.06 26.75
CA ASP A 316 43.76 -31.82 27.53
C ASP A 316 42.94 -32.95 28.17
N ILE A 317 42.89 -34.08 27.48
CA ILE A 317 42.37 -35.32 28.04
C ILE A 317 43.37 -35.60 29.15
N LEU A 318 42.97 -35.34 30.39
CA LEU A 318 43.63 -35.88 31.57
C LEU A 318 43.50 -37.41 31.50
N ASP A 319 44.26 -38.01 30.59
CA ASP A 319 44.42 -39.44 30.44
C ASP A 319 45.44 -39.88 31.49
N GLN A 320 44.94 -40.01 32.71
CA GLN A 320 45.71 -40.52 33.85
C GLN A 320 45.96 -42.04 33.75
N THR A 321 45.72 -42.68 32.59
CA THR A 321 45.98 -44.13 32.43
C THR A 321 47.46 -44.46 32.23
N GLN A 322 48.33 -43.49 31.96
CA GLN A 322 49.78 -43.73 31.91
C GLN A 322 50.49 -43.79 33.27
N ILE A 323 49.83 -43.44 34.38
CA ILE A 323 50.46 -43.44 35.72
C ILE A 323 50.36 -44.81 36.43
N VAL A 324 49.66 -45.79 35.86
CA VAL A 324 49.39 -47.10 36.53
C VAL A 324 50.21 -48.27 35.94
N ALA A 325 51.24 -48.02 35.12
CA ALA A 325 52.00 -49.09 34.45
C ALA A 325 53.50 -49.12 34.77
N SER A 326 53.92 -48.77 35.98
CA SER A 326 55.29 -49.04 36.45
C SER A 326 55.37 -49.23 37.96
N SER A 327 54.82 -50.34 38.49
CA SER A 327 55.27 -50.88 39.77
C SER A 327 56.61 -51.60 39.54
N GLU A 328 57.71 -50.89 39.77
CA GLU A 328 59.06 -51.44 39.65
C GLU A 328 59.25 -52.56 40.69
N MET A 329 59.55 -53.79 40.24
CA MET A 329 59.83 -54.92 41.13
C MET A 329 61.15 -54.66 41.89
N ILE A 330 61.16 -54.86 43.20
CA ILE A 330 62.29 -54.46 44.06
C ILE A 330 63.18 -55.68 44.34
N ARG A 331 64.48 -55.62 44.02
CA ARG A 331 65.45 -56.68 44.37
C ARG A 331 65.68 -56.73 45.89
N SER A 332 65.69 -57.93 46.45
CA SER A 332 66.05 -58.15 47.86
C SER A 332 67.56 -58.16 48.05
N GLU A 333 68.06 -57.38 49.01
CA GLU A 333 69.45 -57.48 49.46
C GLU A 333 69.69 -58.69 50.39
N GLU A 334 68.65 -59.17 51.07
CA GLU A 334 68.74 -60.28 52.04
C GLU A 334 68.58 -61.66 51.38
N ASN A 335 67.88 -61.73 50.24
CA ASN A 335 67.65 -62.97 49.48
C ASN A 335 68.00 -62.75 48.00
N PRO A 336 69.29 -62.80 47.62
CA PRO A 336 69.69 -62.61 46.24
C PRO A 336 69.07 -63.69 45.34
N GLY A 337 68.38 -63.27 44.29
CA GLY A 337 67.59 -64.14 43.42
C GLY A 337 66.08 -64.04 43.55
N TRP A 338 65.58 -63.15 44.42
CA TRP A 338 64.15 -62.89 44.58
C TRP A 338 63.82 -61.40 44.42
N LEU A 339 62.72 -61.14 43.70
CA LEU A 339 62.09 -59.84 43.51
C LEU A 339 60.84 -59.73 44.38
N TRP A 340 60.68 -58.61 45.09
CA TRP A 340 59.46 -58.28 45.80
C TRP A 340 58.47 -57.58 44.86
N ASN A 341 57.26 -58.12 44.75
CA ASN A 341 56.15 -57.42 44.13
C ASN A 341 55.30 -56.72 45.20
N PRO A 342 55.35 -55.37 45.30
CA PRO A 342 54.60 -54.64 46.31
C PRO A 342 53.07 -54.63 46.07
N GLU A 343 52.61 -54.94 44.85
CA GLU A 343 51.17 -55.00 44.54
C GLU A 343 50.52 -56.32 44.99
N SER A 344 51.18 -57.46 44.73
CA SER A 344 50.69 -58.76 45.17
C SER A 344 51.15 -59.16 46.58
N GLN A 345 52.13 -58.42 47.14
CA GLN A 345 52.80 -58.74 48.41
C GLN A 345 53.42 -60.14 48.42
N GLU A 346 53.99 -60.55 47.29
CA GLU A 346 54.62 -61.86 47.12
C GLU A 346 56.04 -61.74 46.58
N TRP A 347 56.86 -62.73 46.94
CA TRP A 347 58.21 -62.90 46.40
C TRP A 347 58.15 -63.73 45.12
N ILE A 348 58.79 -63.22 44.07
CA ILE A 348 58.88 -63.88 42.77
C ILE A 348 60.36 -64.13 42.48
N GLU A 349 60.71 -65.26 41.89
CA GLU A 349 62.10 -65.55 41.49
C GLU A 349 62.58 -64.53 40.46
N ASP A 350 63.80 -64.00 40.63
CA ASP A 350 64.45 -63.09 39.69
C ASP A 350 65.01 -63.92 38.51
N PRO A 351 64.41 -63.86 37.31
CA PRO A 351 64.87 -64.64 36.16
C PRO A 351 66.25 -64.20 35.64
N GLU A 352 66.76 -63.04 36.08
CA GLU A 352 68.10 -62.57 35.72
C GLU A 352 69.17 -62.93 36.76
N TYR A 353 68.79 -63.59 37.86
CA TYR A 353 69.74 -64.02 38.87
C TYR A 353 70.47 -65.30 38.45
N ASN A 354 71.68 -65.13 37.93
CA ASN A 354 72.62 -66.23 37.76
C ASN A 354 73.33 -66.47 39.10
N GLY A 355 72.76 -67.36 39.92
CA GLY A 355 73.37 -67.80 41.18
C GLY A 355 74.80 -68.29 40.93
N GLY A 356 75.76 -67.65 41.60
CA GLY A 356 77.15 -68.09 41.61
C GLY A 356 77.30 -69.24 42.60
N ASP A 357 77.10 -70.47 42.12
CA ASP A 357 77.68 -71.66 42.77
C ASP A 357 79.16 -71.75 42.35
N GLU A 358 80.03 -72.04 43.32
CA GLU A 358 81.51 -72.13 43.21
C GLU A 358 82.05 -72.85 41.96
#